data_AF-A0A1E4UZW0-F1
#
_entry.id   AF-A0A1E4UZW0-F1
#
_cell.length_a   1.000
_cell.length_b   1.000
_cell.length_c   1.000
_cell.angle_alpha   90.00
_cell.angle_beta   90.00
_cell.angle_gamma   90.00
#
_symmetry.space_group_name_H-M   'P 1'
#
loop_
_entity.id
_entity.type
_entity.pdbx_description
1 polymer ?
#
loop_
_entity_poly.entity_id
_entity_poly.type
_entity_poly.pdbx_seq_one_letter_code
_entity_poly.pdbx_strand_id
1 'polypeptide(L)' 'MKPQCKVCGAAVPADATQCPACGAEQPKKTKLLPLAAFMLIVILVLQAYMKDDAQEASEPAPTAPSSEQQSGS' A
#
# COMPACT_ATOMS: atom_id res chain seq x y z
N MET A 1 -6.56 23.17 23.85
CA MET A 1 -5.24 23.83 23.92
C MET A 1 -4.66 23.97 22.52
N LYS A 2 -4.18 25.15 22.15
CA LYS A 2 -3.46 25.37 20.89
C LYS A 2 -2.00 24.91 21.05
N PRO A 3 -1.42 24.16 20.10
CA PRO A 3 -0.01 23.80 20.17
C PRO A 3 0.85 25.07 20.11
N GLN A 4 2.01 25.02 20.76
CA GLN A 4 2.98 26.11 20.78
C GLN A 4 4.12 25.76 19.83
N CYS A 5 4.64 26.77 19.12
CA CYS A 5 5.81 26.61 18.28
C CYS A 5 7.00 26.25 19.16
N LYS A 6 7.72 25.16 18.84
CA LYS A 6 8.91 24.75 19.58
C LYS A 6 10.11 25.68 19.39
N VAL A 7 10.07 26.56 18.38
CA VAL A 7 11.17 27.49 18.06
C VAL A 7 10.97 28.83 18.76
N CYS A 8 9.79 29.44 18.64
CA CYS A 8 9.53 30.79 19.15
C CYS A 8 8.52 30.85 20.31
N GLY A 9 7.89 29.73 20.68
CA GLY A 9 6.89 29.69 21.76
C GLY A 9 5.52 30.27 21.40
N ALA A 10 5.35 30.88 20.23
CA ALA A 10 4.07 31.44 19.80
C ALA A 10 2.98 30.36 19.68
N ALA A 11 1.72 30.73 19.91
CA ALA A 11 0.59 29.83 19.68
C ALA A 11 0.43 29.55 18.17
N VAL A 12 0.31 28.28 17.80
CA VAL A 12 0.20 27.83 16.41
C VAL A 12 -1.11 27.05 16.23
N PRO A 13 -1.80 27.20 15.10
CA PRO A 13 -2.94 26.35 14.76
C PRO A 13 -2.52 24.88 14.64
N ALA A 14 -3.39 23.95 15.03
CA ALA A 14 -3.08 22.51 14.97
C ALA A 14 -2.85 22.01 13.53
N ASP A 15 -3.44 22.67 12.54
CA ASP A 15 -3.39 22.31 11.12
C ASP A 15 -2.36 23.16 10.34
N ALA A 16 -1.67 24.09 10.99
CA ALA A 16 -0.68 24.92 10.31
C ALA A 16 0.58 24.10 9.96
N THR A 17 0.99 24.15 8.70
CA THR A 17 2.23 23.50 8.21
C THR A 17 3.49 24.27 8.64
N GLN A 18 3.35 25.57 8.86
CA GLN A 18 4.44 26.48 9.21
C GLN A 18 3.96 27.45 10.28
N CYS A 19 4.87 27.86 11.17
CA CYS A 19 4.57 28.85 12.20
C CYS A 19 4.43 30.24 11.58
N PRO A 20 3.30 30.95 11.76
CA PRO A 20 3.12 32.28 11.19
C PRO A 20 3.99 33.36 11.84
N ALA A 21 4.55 33.09 13.02
CA ALA A 21 5.38 34.06 13.76
C ALA A 21 6.85 34.01 13.36
N CYS A 22 7.40 32.82 13.05
CA CYS A 22 8.82 32.65 12.76
C CYS A 22 9.13 31.88 11.47
N GLY A 23 8.13 31.34 10.78
CA GLY A 23 8.30 30.55 9.56
C GLY A 23 8.71 29.09 9.76
N ALA A 24 8.95 28.64 11.00
CA ALA A 24 9.39 27.27 11.25
C ALA A 24 8.32 26.22 10.86
N GLU A 25 8.73 25.19 10.12
CA GLU A 25 7.87 24.05 9.77
C GLU A 25 7.34 23.33 11.02
N GLN A 26 6.09 22.90 10.96
CA GLN A 26 5.39 22.22 12.04
C GLN A 26 5.05 20.79 11.62
N PRO A 27 5.30 19.80 12.49
CA PRO A 27 4.99 18.42 12.18
C PRO A 27 3.47 18.24 12.10
N LYS A 28 2.96 18.03 10.88
CA LYS A 28 1.58 17.57 10.69
C LYS A 28 1.45 16.20 11.32
N LYS A 29 0.47 16.04 12.21
CA LYS A 29 0.04 14.70 12.64
C LYS A 29 -0.59 14.04 11.43
N THR A 30 0.21 13.34 10.64
CA THR A 30 -0.21 12.63 9.45
C THR A 30 -1.14 11.49 9.89
N LYS A 31 -2.45 11.78 9.93
CA LYS A 31 -3.50 10.75 9.96
C LYS A 31 -3.43 9.80 8.76
N LEU A 32 -2.55 10.09 7.80
CA LEU A 32 -2.15 9.21 6.72
C LEU A 32 -1.59 7.87 7.22
N LEU A 33 -0.83 7.83 8.32
CA LEU A 33 -0.26 6.56 8.79
C LEU A 33 -1.33 5.57 9.28
N PRO A 34 -2.25 5.94 10.20
CA PRO A 34 -3.33 5.04 10.59
C PRO A 34 -4.33 4.76 9.45
N LEU A 35 -4.56 5.72 8.55
CA LEU A 35 -5.41 5.51 7.36
C LEU A 35 -4.80 4.48 6.40
N ALA A 36 -3.50 4.59 6.11
CA ALA A 36 -2.80 3.67 5.23
C ALA A 36 -2.77 2.26 5.81
N ALA A 37 -2.53 2.12 7.12
CA ALA A 37 -2.60 0.83 7.80
C ALA A 37 -3.99 0.20 7.71
N PHE A 38 -5.06 1.00 7.90
CA PHE A 38 -6.43 0.52 7.75
C PHE A 38 -6.73 0.05 6.32
N MET A 39 -6.32 0.82 5.31
CA MET A 39 -6.49 0.44 3.90
C MET A 39 -5.75 -0.85 3.55
N LEU A 40 -4.52 -1.02 4.06
CA LEU A 40 -3.74 -2.25 3.84
C LEU A 40 -4.46 -3.47 4.44
N ILE A 41 -4.97 -3.35 5.67
CA ILE A 41 -5.72 -4.42 6.34
C ILE A 41 -6.95 -4.80 5.52
N VAL A 42 -7.72 -3.83 5.04
CA VAL A 42 -8.92 -4.08 4.21
C VAL A 42 -8.55 -4.81 2.92
N ILE A 43 -7.46 -4.42 2.25
CA ILE A 43 -6.99 -5.09 1.03
C ILE A 43 -6.59 -6.55 1.30
N LEU A 44 -5.84 -6.80 2.39
CA LEU A 44 -5.44 -8.18 2.75
C LEU A 44 -6.65 -9.07 3.04
N VAL A 45 -7.66 -8.52 3.71
CA VAL A 45 -8.91 -9.22 3.99
C VAL A 45 -9.65 -9.54 2.68
N LEU A 46 -9.80 -8.57 1.77
CA LEU A 46 -10.42 -8.81 0.47
C LEU A 46 -9.66 -9.84 -0.37
N GLN A 47 -8.32 -9.80 -0.37
CA GLN A 47 -7.50 -10.82 -1.03
C GLN A 47 -7.72 -12.21 -0.43
N ALA A 48 -7.88 -12.33 0.89
CA ALA A 48 -8.19 -13.60 1.54
C ALA A 48 -9.58 -14.13 1.14
N TYR A 49 -10.55 -13.25 0.91
CA TYR A 49 -11.91 -13.62 0.48
C TYR A 49 -12.04 -13.93 -1.03
N MET A 50 -11.20 -13.34 -1.89
CA MET A 50 -11.26 -13.53 -3.35
C MET A 50 -10.34 -14.64 -3.87
N LYS A 51 -9.53 -15.27 -3.00
CA LYS A 51 -8.53 -16.27 -3.39
C LYS A 51 -9.08 -17.69 -3.56
N ASP A 52 -10.38 -17.82 -3.83
CA ASP A 52 -11.04 -19.10 -4.13
C ASP A 52 -11.37 -19.31 -5.62
N ASP A 53 -11.24 -18.30 -6.51
CA ASP A 53 -11.69 -18.41 -7.92
C ASP A 53 -10.63 -18.11 -9.01
N ALA A 54 -9.35 -17.93 -8.68
CA ALA A 54 -8.32 -17.50 -9.65
C ALA A 54 -7.04 -18.37 -9.69
N GLN A 55 -7.19 -19.69 -9.57
CA GLN A 55 -6.12 -20.67 -9.84
C GLN A 55 -6.45 -21.54 -11.07
N GLU A 56 -6.88 -20.91 -12.17
CA GLU A 56 -7.05 -21.59 -13.48
C GLU A 56 -6.61 -20.64 -14.60
N ALA A 57 -5.33 -20.23 -14.59
CA ALA A 57 -4.71 -19.55 -15.74
C ALA A 57 -3.19 -19.78 -15.78
N SER A 58 -2.72 -20.96 -15.37
CA SER A 58 -1.34 -21.41 -15.57
C SER A 58 -1.27 -22.93 -15.46
N GLU A 59 -2.07 -23.63 -16.28
CA GLU A 59 -1.73 -25.01 -16.59
C GLU A 59 -0.73 -24.97 -17.76
N PRO A 60 0.52 -25.42 -17.57
CA PRO A 60 1.45 -25.55 -18.67
C PRO A 60 0.91 -26.63 -19.60
N ALA A 61 0.82 -26.28 -20.89
CA ALA A 61 0.32 -27.13 -21.96
C ALA A 61 0.80 -28.59 -21.81
N PRO A 62 -0.10 -29.57 -21.99
CA PRO A 62 0.28 -30.98 -21.99
C PRO A 62 1.36 -31.20 -23.05
N THR A 63 2.51 -31.64 -22.59
CA THR A 63 3.57 -32.18 -23.41
C THR A 63 2.98 -33.34 -24.21
N ALA A 64 2.82 -33.12 -25.52
CA ALA A 64 2.51 -34.19 -26.45
C ALA A 64 3.55 -35.31 -26.31
N PRO A 65 3.16 -36.60 -26.33
CA PRO A 65 4.12 -37.67 -26.48
C PRO A 65 4.70 -37.59 -27.90
N SER A 66 5.91 -37.04 -28.00
CA SER A 66 6.77 -37.23 -29.16
C SER A 66 7.55 -38.53 -28.92
N SER A 67 7.00 -39.64 -29.42
CA SER A 67 7.71 -40.90 -29.58
C SER A 67 7.36 -41.50 -30.95
N GLU A 68 8.38 -41.52 -31.82
CA GLU A 68 8.62 -42.53 -32.87
C GLU A 68 7.73 -42.44 -34.13
N GLN A 69 8.20 -41.75 -35.19
CA GLN A 69 9.16 -42.20 -36.21
C GLN A 69 8.60 -43.21 -37.23
N GLN A 70 8.24 -42.62 -38.36
CA GLN A 70 8.19 -43.19 -39.70
C GLN A 70 9.51 -43.89 -40.09
N SER A 71 9.49 -45.20 -40.30
CA SER A 71 10.47 -46.00 -41.07
C SER A 71 9.79 -47.36 -41.37
N GLY A 72 9.62 -47.87 -42.58
CA GLY A 72 10.32 -47.61 -43.83
C GLY A 72 11.44 -48.62 -44.08
N SER A 73 11.14 -49.93 -44.18
CA SER A 73 11.72 -50.89 -45.16
C SER A 73 11.20 -52.31 -44.95
#